data_AF-A0A3D4H881-F1
#
_entry.id   AF-A0A3D4H881-F1
#
_cell.length_a   1.000
_cell.length_b   1.000
_cell.length_c   1.000
_cell.angle_alpha   90.00
_cell.angle_beta   90.00
_cell.angle_gamma   90.00
#
_symmetry.space_group_name_H-M   'P 1'
#
loop_
_entity.id
_entity.type
_entity.pdbx_description
1 polymer ?
#
loop_
_entity_poly.entity_id
_entity_poly.type
_entity_poly.pdbx_seq_one_letter_code
_entity_poly.pdbx_strand_id
1 'polypeptide(L)'
;DSSGAYIDRQLQNGLFRETLDVVLEEHEDYKMAAGMLASVVEPDLKLELADLIAFHVVSKNPAEALERMRFQSDDLLDSAIMDAVIEEWAQRDSIGAMEWTLANQRQVTSAGAKEIAKDLLLNGVRDGLIDFHANLQSQYKRDAVASEGARLLARREPIESISWLAAIESTGDRYQAYYDSLYEIGHDDFESSVEFAELANSAADLDRETAFFEALQSWTLVDPERVKTYLDSSDDFVDSQRFAQLRSGLE
;
A
#
# COMPACT_ATOMS: atom_id res chain seq x y z
N ASP A 1 -4.58 44.12 25.29
CA ASP A 1 -4.74 42.70 25.65
C ASP A 1 -4.53 41.79 24.46
N SER A 2 -3.27 41.39 24.30
CA SER A 2 -2.77 40.46 23.29
C SER A 2 -2.02 39.33 24.01
N SER A 3 -2.70 38.66 24.95
CA SER A 3 -2.16 37.55 25.74
C SER A 3 -2.40 36.21 25.05
N GLY A 4 -1.98 36.09 23.79
CA GLY A 4 -1.84 34.78 23.16
C GLY A 4 -0.60 34.12 23.77
N ALA A 5 -0.79 33.21 24.73
CA ALA A 5 0.30 32.39 25.23
C ALA A 5 0.92 31.64 24.04
N TYR A 6 2.21 31.86 23.80
CA TYR A 6 2.96 31.09 22.83
C TYR A 6 3.03 29.65 23.37
N ILE A 7 2.24 28.75 22.80
CA ILE A 7 2.34 27.32 23.10
C ILE A 7 3.60 26.83 22.38
N ASP A 8 4.61 26.46 23.16
CA ASP A 8 5.77 25.74 22.64
C ASP A 8 5.33 24.32 22.25
N ARG A 9 4.95 24.17 20.98
CA ARG A 9 4.49 22.88 20.43
C ARG A 9 5.56 21.80 20.51
N GLN A 10 6.83 22.17 20.41
CA GLN A 10 7.92 21.19 20.49
C GLN A 10 7.99 20.58 21.89
N LEU A 11 7.92 21.43 22.92
CA LEU A 11 7.87 20.97 24.30
C LEU A 11 6.60 20.14 24.57
N GLN A 12 5.43 20.59 24.08
CA GLN A 12 4.18 19.86 24.25
C GLN A 12 4.23 18.47 23.61
N ASN A 13 4.75 18.38 22.37
CA ASN A 13 4.86 17.12 21.63
C ASN A 13 5.89 16.19 22.31
N GLY A 14 6.99 16.74 22.84
CA GLY A 14 7.96 15.99 23.64
C GLY A 14 7.33 15.37 24.89
N LEU A 15 6.57 16.17 25.66
CA LEU A 15 5.87 15.68 26.85
C LEU A 15 4.83 14.60 26.53
N PHE A 16 4.11 14.73 25.40
CA PHE A 16 3.17 13.70 24.96
C PHE A 16 3.86 12.37 24.68
N ARG A 17 4.99 12.40 23.98
CA ARG A 17 5.79 11.19 23.69
C ARG A 17 6.31 10.55 24.97
N GLU A 18 6.96 11.32 25.84
CA GLU A 18 7.49 10.80 27.11
C GLU A 18 6.39 10.20 28.00
N THR A 19 5.23 10.86 28.06
CA THR A 19 4.10 10.34 28.86
C THR A 19 3.56 9.05 28.27
N LEU A 20 3.42 8.98 26.93
CA LEU A 20 2.96 7.77 26.26
C LEU A 20 3.94 6.61 26.45
N ASP A 21 5.24 6.89 26.35
CA ASP A 21 6.32 5.92 26.55
C ASP A 21 6.26 5.32 27.96
N VAL A 22 6.11 6.15 29.00
CA VAL A 22 5.93 5.67 30.39
C VAL A 22 4.68 4.80 30.55
N VAL A 23 3.56 5.17 29.92
CA VAL A 23 2.31 4.38 29.96
C VAL A 23 2.52 3.00 29.30
N LEU A 24 3.29 2.94 28.22
CA LEU A 24 3.56 1.70 27.49
C LEU A 24 4.62 0.82 28.17
N GLU A 25 5.72 1.41 28.65
CA GLU A 25 6.84 0.71 29.28
C GLU A 25 6.50 0.25 30.71
N GLU A 26 6.00 1.16 31.55
CA GLU A 26 5.84 0.90 32.99
C GLU A 26 4.48 0.29 33.34
N HIS A 27 3.42 0.70 32.62
CA HIS A 27 2.05 0.34 32.98
C HIS A 27 1.41 -0.71 32.06
N GLU A 28 1.96 -0.91 30.85
CA GLU A 28 1.38 -1.77 29.81
C GLU A 28 -0.10 -1.45 29.52
N ASP A 29 -0.54 -0.21 29.76
CA ASP A 29 -1.95 0.19 29.59
C ASP A 29 -2.19 0.73 28.18
N TYR A 30 -2.32 -0.22 27.27
CA TYR A 30 -2.55 0.04 25.86
C TYR A 30 -3.88 0.77 25.57
N LYS A 31 -4.89 0.62 26.44
CA LYS A 31 -6.17 1.33 26.29
C LYS A 31 -6.03 2.78 26.69
N MET A 32 -5.28 3.06 27.76
CA MET A 32 -4.92 4.42 28.13
C MET A 32 -4.08 5.08 27.04
N ALA A 33 -3.09 4.37 26.49
CA ALA A 33 -2.27 4.84 25.37
C ALA A 33 -3.13 5.22 24.14
N ALA A 34 -4.05 4.34 23.73
CA ALA A 34 -5.00 4.65 22.66
C ALA A 34 -5.89 5.86 23.00
N GLY A 35 -6.40 5.94 24.24
CA GLY A 35 -7.19 7.09 24.70
C GLY A 35 -6.41 8.41 24.69
N MET A 36 -5.13 8.39 25.02
CA MET A 36 -4.24 9.55 24.92
C MET A 36 -4.07 9.98 23.45
N LEU A 37 -3.89 9.02 22.55
CA LEU A 37 -3.76 9.28 21.12
C LEU A 37 -5.00 9.93 20.51
N ALA A 38 -6.19 9.52 20.96
CA ALA A 38 -7.47 10.11 20.55
C ALA A 38 -7.53 11.62 20.80
N SER A 39 -6.88 12.09 21.88
CA SER A 39 -6.90 13.48 22.31
C SER A 39 -5.97 14.40 21.51
N VAL A 40 -5.04 13.83 20.73
CA VAL A 40 -4.13 14.58 19.87
C VAL A 40 -4.92 15.20 18.73
N VAL A 41 -4.55 16.41 18.28
CA VAL A 41 -5.21 17.09 17.15
C VAL A 41 -4.29 17.16 15.92
N GLU A 42 -2.98 17.12 16.14
CA GLU A 42 -1.96 17.18 15.09
C GLU A 42 -1.83 15.82 14.39
N PRO A 43 -2.15 15.71 13.08
CA PRO A 43 -2.14 14.42 12.37
C PRO A 43 -0.77 13.74 12.36
N ASP A 44 0.30 14.49 12.10
CA ASP A 44 1.66 13.92 12.04
C ASP A 44 2.09 13.34 13.39
N LEU A 45 1.75 14.04 14.48
CA LEU A 45 2.02 13.55 15.84
C LEU A 45 1.19 12.30 16.17
N LYS A 46 -0.03 12.18 15.64
CA LYS A 46 -0.83 10.96 15.82
C LYS A 46 -0.17 9.75 15.19
N LEU A 47 0.35 9.89 13.97
CA LEU A 47 1.01 8.79 13.28
C LEU A 47 2.22 8.32 14.07
N GLU A 48 3.09 9.25 14.45
CA GLU A 48 4.30 8.92 15.22
C GLU A 48 4.00 8.27 16.58
N LEU A 49 2.97 8.73 17.29
CA LEU A 49 2.56 8.12 18.55
C LEU A 49 1.88 6.76 18.35
N ALA A 50 1.19 6.53 17.23
CA ALA A 50 0.70 5.20 16.85
C ALA A 50 1.87 4.23 16.60
N ASP A 51 2.91 4.68 15.92
CA ASP A 51 4.14 3.90 15.70
C ASP A 51 4.83 3.55 17.03
N LEU A 52 4.84 4.46 18.00
CA LEU A 52 5.37 4.18 19.34
C LEU A 52 4.58 3.08 20.06
N ILE A 53 3.24 3.10 19.96
CA ILE A 53 2.38 2.04 20.49
C ILE A 53 2.70 0.71 19.78
N ALA A 54 2.79 0.72 18.45
CA ALA A 54 3.11 -0.45 17.65
C ALA A 54 4.45 -1.08 18.05
N PHE A 55 5.50 -0.28 18.15
CA PHE A 55 6.83 -0.73 18.58
C PHE A 55 6.79 -1.46 19.94
N HIS A 56 6.04 -0.92 20.91
CA HIS A 56 5.89 -1.50 22.25
C HIS A 56 5.08 -2.79 22.27
N VAL A 57 4.03 -2.87 21.45
CA VAL A 57 3.21 -4.08 21.31
C VAL A 57 4.04 -5.20 20.70
N VAL A 58 4.76 -4.90 19.62
CA VAL A 58 5.51 -5.91 18.86
C VAL A 58 6.81 -6.32 19.57
N SER A 59 7.44 -5.44 20.37
CA SER A 59 8.67 -5.78 21.11
C SER A 59 8.48 -6.81 22.23
N LYS A 60 7.23 -7.03 22.68
CA LYS A 60 6.90 -8.01 23.73
C LYS A 60 6.37 -9.31 23.12
N ASN A 61 5.09 -9.34 22.85
CA ASN A 61 4.38 -10.45 22.21
C ASN A 61 3.11 -9.87 21.57
N PRO A 62 3.12 -9.59 20.26
CA PRO A 62 2.02 -8.85 19.63
C PRO A 62 0.70 -9.61 19.70
N ALA A 63 0.70 -10.94 19.55
CA ALA A 63 -0.53 -11.74 19.67
C ALA A 63 -1.19 -11.59 21.05
N GLU A 64 -0.40 -11.71 22.12
CA GLU A 64 -0.89 -11.59 23.49
C GLU A 64 -1.30 -10.15 23.84
N ALA A 65 -0.54 -9.16 23.37
CA ALA A 65 -0.85 -7.75 23.57
C ALA A 65 -2.17 -7.34 22.88
N LEU A 66 -2.39 -7.80 21.65
CA LEU A 66 -3.62 -7.54 20.89
C LEU A 66 -4.87 -8.18 21.54
N GLU A 67 -4.73 -9.37 22.15
CA GLU A 67 -5.84 -9.98 22.92
C GLU A 67 -6.28 -9.10 24.10
N ARG A 68 -5.33 -8.40 24.73
CA ARG A 68 -5.61 -7.47 25.86
C ARG A 68 -6.25 -6.16 25.39
N MET A 69 -5.92 -5.72 24.17
CA MET A 69 -6.37 -4.44 23.62
C MET A 69 -7.87 -4.42 23.28
N ARG A 70 -8.50 -5.53 22.84
CA ARG A 70 -9.94 -5.61 22.47
C ARG A 70 -10.46 -4.33 21.79
N PHE A 71 -9.79 -3.89 20.73
CA PHE A 71 -10.26 -2.81 19.89
C PHE A 71 -11.66 -3.14 19.35
N GLN A 72 -12.58 -2.20 19.43
CA GLN A 72 -13.88 -2.34 18.77
C GLN A 72 -13.69 -1.74 17.39
N SER A 73 -13.62 -2.62 16.38
CA SER A 73 -13.15 -2.40 15.00
C SER A 73 -13.71 -1.21 14.19
N ASP A 74 -14.52 -0.35 14.79
CA ASP A 74 -15.26 0.71 14.11
C ASP A 74 -14.73 2.12 14.44
N ASP A 75 -13.73 2.27 15.30
CA ASP A 75 -13.04 3.56 15.50
C ASP A 75 -11.87 3.72 14.49
N LEU A 76 -11.79 4.88 13.85
CA LEU A 76 -10.69 5.25 12.94
C LEU A 76 -9.34 5.19 13.64
N LEU A 77 -9.32 5.48 14.94
CA LEU A 77 -8.12 5.42 15.76
C LEU A 77 -7.64 3.99 15.99
N ASP A 78 -8.57 3.08 16.30
CA ASP A 78 -8.30 1.66 16.49
C ASP A 78 -7.72 1.06 15.21
N SER A 79 -8.24 1.46 14.04
CA SER A 79 -7.72 1.04 12.74
C SER A 79 -6.29 1.50 12.48
N ALA A 80 -5.95 2.76 12.80
CA ALA A 80 -4.60 3.28 12.61
C ALA A 80 -3.56 2.60 13.51
N ILE A 81 -3.91 2.35 14.78
CA ILE A 81 -3.03 1.60 15.70
C ILE A 81 -2.88 0.16 15.22
N MET A 82 -3.97 -0.48 14.79
CA MET A 82 -3.91 -1.85 14.27
C MET A 82 -3.04 -1.96 13.02
N ASP A 83 -3.17 -1.02 12.09
CA ASP A 83 -2.34 -1.02 10.87
C ASP A 83 -0.85 -0.82 11.22
N ALA A 84 -0.53 0.11 12.12
CA ALA A 84 0.86 0.31 12.59
C ALA A 84 1.43 -0.94 13.29
N VAL A 85 0.63 -1.61 14.14
CA VAL A 85 1.05 -2.87 14.79
C VAL A 85 1.29 -3.96 13.75
N ILE A 86 0.42 -4.09 12.76
CA ILE A 86 0.54 -5.10 11.72
C ILE A 86 1.76 -4.83 10.82
N GLU A 87 1.99 -3.58 10.44
CA GLU A 87 3.19 -3.17 9.70
C GLU A 87 4.47 -3.53 10.46
N GLU A 88 4.58 -3.09 11.73
CA GLU A 88 5.77 -3.37 12.55
C GLU A 88 5.95 -4.88 12.81
N TRP A 89 4.86 -5.62 12.98
CA TRP A 89 4.93 -7.07 13.16
C TRP A 89 5.35 -7.77 11.86
N ALA A 90 4.75 -7.41 10.72
CA ALA A 90 5.05 -8.04 9.43
C ALA A 90 6.53 -7.90 9.04
N GLN A 91 7.13 -6.75 9.33
CA GLN A 91 8.56 -6.51 9.12
C GLN A 91 9.46 -7.46 9.94
N ARG A 92 9.02 -7.89 11.13
CA ARG A 92 9.79 -8.78 12.02
C ARG A 92 9.45 -10.26 11.84
N ASP A 93 8.18 -10.57 11.60
CA ASP A 93 7.60 -11.90 11.47
C ASP A 93 6.33 -11.86 10.61
N SER A 94 6.53 -11.79 9.29
CA SER A 94 5.46 -11.74 8.28
C SER A 94 4.53 -12.96 8.32
N ILE A 95 5.04 -14.14 8.68
CA ILE A 95 4.23 -15.36 8.80
C ILE A 95 3.32 -15.27 10.03
N GLY A 96 3.85 -14.89 11.20
CA GLY A 96 3.05 -14.71 12.40
C GLY A 96 1.97 -13.63 12.24
N ALA A 97 2.31 -12.50 11.62
CA ALA A 97 1.35 -11.44 11.33
C ALA A 97 0.25 -11.91 10.36
N MET A 98 0.61 -12.67 9.33
CA MET A 98 -0.32 -13.29 8.38
C MET A 98 -1.29 -14.26 9.09
N GLU A 99 -0.77 -15.23 9.85
CA GLU A 99 -1.57 -16.24 10.55
C GLU A 99 -2.56 -15.59 11.53
N TRP A 100 -2.08 -14.62 12.31
CA TRP A 100 -2.92 -13.88 13.24
C TRP A 100 -4.00 -13.09 12.52
N THR A 101 -3.66 -12.43 11.41
CA THR A 101 -4.60 -11.66 10.59
C THR A 101 -5.69 -12.55 9.99
N LEU A 102 -5.33 -13.74 9.50
CA LEU A 102 -6.31 -14.70 8.98
C LEU A 102 -7.30 -15.17 10.05
N ALA A 103 -6.88 -15.28 11.30
CA ALA A 103 -7.75 -15.57 12.44
C ALA A 103 -8.59 -14.36 12.90
N ASN A 104 -8.11 -13.13 12.67
CA ASN A 104 -8.66 -11.89 13.21
C ASN A 104 -9.06 -10.87 12.13
N GLN A 105 -9.45 -11.35 10.94
CA GLN A 105 -9.55 -10.50 9.74
C GLN A 105 -10.35 -9.22 9.95
N ARG A 106 -11.43 -9.22 10.74
CA ARG A 106 -12.27 -8.03 10.99
C ARG A 106 -11.52 -6.87 11.64
N GLN A 107 -10.42 -7.14 12.34
CA GLN A 107 -9.66 -6.13 13.08
C GLN A 107 -8.58 -5.43 12.24
N VAL A 108 -8.19 -6.03 11.11
CA VAL A 108 -7.14 -5.49 10.24
C VAL A 108 -7.79 -4.78 9.06
N THR A 109 -7.27 -3.65 8.62
CA THR A 109 -7.81 -2.97 7.43
C THR A 109 -7.28 -3.60 6.15
N SER A 110 -7.65 -3.07 4.97
CA SER A 110 -6.98 -3.43 3.73
C SER A 110 -5.55 -2.91 3.65
N ALA A 111 -5.23 -1.81 4.33
CA ALA A 111 -3.86 -1.28 4.37
C ALA A 111 -2.93 -2.19 5.18
N GLY A 112 -3.34 -2.63 6.38
CA GLY A 112 -2.58 -3.62 7.14
C GLY A 112 -2.38 -4.95 6.39
N ALA A 113 -3.40 -5.42 5.66
CA ALA A 113 -3.25 -6.61 4.80
C ALA A 113 -2.24 -6.38 3.65
N LYS A 114 -2.19 -5.16 3.09
CA LYS A 114 -1.23 -4.76 2.08
C LYS A 114 0.21 -4.81 2.60
N GLU A 115 0.47 -4.31 3.81
CA GLU A 115 1.81 -4.34 4.42
C GLU A 115 2.29 -5.79 4.68
N ILE A 116 1.40 -6.68 5.14
CA ILE A 116 1.72 -8.11 5.25
C ILE A 116 2.13 -8.69 3.89
N ALA A 117 1.40 -8.37 2.82
CA ALA A 117 1.71 -8.86 1.48
C ALA A 117 3.09 -8.43 0.99
N LYS A 118 3.43 -7.15 1.24
CA LYS A 118 4.75 -6.58 0.95
C LYS A 118 5.84 -7.34 1.68
N ASP A 119 5.74 -7.52 3.00
CA ASP A 119 6.78 -8.19 3.77
C ASP A 119 6.87 -9.70 3.47
N LEU A 120 5.76 -10.37 3.16
CA LEU A 120 5.80 -11.76 2.68
C LEU A 120 6.61 -11.88 1.38
N LEU A 121 6.41 -10.97 0.42
CA LEU A 121 7.16 -10.95 -0.83
C LEU A 121 8.64 -10.61 -0.64
N LEU A 122 8.94 -9.55 0.11
CA LEU A 122 10.30 -9.10 0.35
C LEU A 122 11.12 -10.15 1.11
N ASN A 123 10.48 -10.94 1.98
CA ASN A 123 11.10 -12.06 2.68
C ASN A 123 11.10 -13.38 1.88
N GLY A 124 10.56 -13.40 0.65
CA GLY A 124 10.55 -14.57 -0.22
C GLY A 124 9.53 -15.65 0.14
N VAL A 125 8.53 -15.33 0.97
CA VAL A 125 7.48 -16.24 1.44
C VAL A 125 6.30 -16.27 0.46
N ARG A 126 6.56 -16.69 -0.79
CA ARG A 126 5.56 -16.64 -1.87
C ARG A 126 4.33 -17.52 -1.64
N ASP A 127 4.55 -18.74 -1.18
CA ASP A 127 3.43 -19.65 -0.87
C ASP A 127 2.53 -19.05 0.22
N GLY A 128 3.16 -18.39 1.22
CA GLY A 128 2.43 -17.65 2.26
C GLY A 128 1.60 -16.50 1.69
N LEU A 129 2.13 -15.73 0.74
CA LEU A 129 1.34 -14.67 0.07
C LEU A 129 0.12 -15.25 -0.67
N ILE A 130 0.31 -16.33 -1.42
CA ILE A 130 -0.77 -16.98 -2.17
C ILE A 130 -1.84 -17.49 -1.20
N ASP A 131 -1.44 -18.17 -0.13
CA ASP A 131 -2.34 -18.67 0.90
C ASP A 131 -3.06 -17.51 1.62
N PHE A 132 -2.35 -16.42 1.92
CA PHE A 132 -2.93 -15.25 2.54
C PHE A 132 -4.03 -14.63 1.68
N HIS A 133 -3.73 -14.35 0.41
CA HIS A 133 -4.71 -13.85 -0.56
C HIS A 133 -5.93 -14.77 -0.66
N ALA A 134 -5.72 -16.08 -0.80
CA ALA A 134 -6.80 -17.05 -0.99
C ALA A 134 -7.73 -17.19 0.23
N ASN A 135 -7.23 -16.95 1.45
CA ASN A 135 -7.98 -17.16 2.69
C ASN A 135 -8.57 -15.88 3.29
N LEU A 136 -8.36 -14.72 2.66
CA LEU A 136 -9.01 -13.47 3.03
C LEU A 136 -10.48 -13.47 2.58
N GLN A 137 -11.39 -13.21 3.53
CA GLN A 137 -12.84 -13.22 3.30
C GLN A 137 -13.33 -11.96 2.58
N SER A 138 -12.71 -10.80 2.87
CA SER A 138 -13.08 -9.52 2.26
C SER A 138 -12.45 -9.36 0.88
N GLN A 139 -13.26 -9.08 -0.14
CA GLN A 139 -12.79 -8.74 -1.48
C GLN A 139 -11.81 -7.56 -1.44
N TYR A 140 -12.14 -6.49 -0.71
CA TYR A 140 -11.27 -5.31 -0.59
C TYR A 140 -9.89 -5.62 -0.01
N LYS A 141 -9.74 -6.70 0.77
CA LYS A 141 -8.42 -7.12 1.30
C LYS A 141 -7.67 -7.97 0.29
N ARG A 142 -8.39 -8.87 -0.40
CA ARG A 142 -7.82 -9.65 -1.51
C ARG A 142 -7.28 -8.73 -2.60
N ASP A 143 -8.09 -7.77 -3.04
CA ASP A 143 -7.72 -6.79 -4.07
C ASP A 143 -6.50 -5.95 -3.62
N ALA A 144 -6.42 -5.56 -2.34
CA ALA A 144 -5.26 -4.83 -1.80
C ALA A 144 -3.97 -5.68 -1.77
N VAL A 145 -4.07 -6.95 -1.35
CA VAL A 145 -2.94 -7.90 -1.36
C VAL A 145 -2.47 -8.17 -2.79
N ALA A 146 -3.40 -8.40 -3.72
CA ALA A 146 -3.09 -8.62 -5.12
C ALA A 146 -2.49 -7.37 -5.80
N SER A 147 -2.98 -6.17 -5.46
CA SER A 147 -2.41 -4.90 -5.92
C SER A 147 -0.95 -4.76 -5.51
N GLU A 148 -0.60 -5.07 -4.27
CA GLU A 148 0.79 -4.99 -3.81
C GLU A 148 1.68 -6.06 -4.43
N GLY A 149 1.14 -7.27 -4.61
CA GLY A 149 1.83 -8.34 -5.33
C GLY A 149 2.14 -7.95 -6.77
N ALA A 150 1.17 -7.37 -7.48
CA ALA A 150 1.36 -6.85 -8.82
C ALA A 150 2.46 -5.79 -8.85
N ARG A 151 2.39 -4.79 -7.97
CA ARG A 151 3.35 -3.68 -7.90
C ARG A 151 4.78 -4.18 -7.72
N LEU A 152 5.04 -4.95 -6.66
CA LEU A 152 6.42 -5.35 -6.29
C LEU A 152 7.06 -6.31 -7.29
N LEU A 153 6.25 -7.08 -8.02
CA LEU A 153 6.74 -8.03 -9.03
C LEU A 153 6.90 -7.40 -10.41
N ALA A 154 6.28 -6.24 -10.68
CA ALA A 154 6.16 -5.65 -12.02
C ALA A 154 7.49 -5.55 -12.77
N ARG A 155 8.55 -5.13 -12.06
CA ARG A 155 9.87 -4.90 -12.66
C ARG A 155 10.67 -6.18 -12.91
N ARG A 156 10.55 -7.19 -12.06
CA ARG A 156 11.43 -8.38 -12.09
C ARG A 156 10.73 -9.61 -12.69
N GLU A 157 9.43 -9.72 -12.48
CA GLU A 157 8.61 -10.88 -12.81
C GLU A 157 7.26 -10.41 -13.40
N PRO A 158 7.28 -9.76 -14.58
CA PRO A 158 6.11 -9.11 -15.15
C PRO A 158 4.94 -10.09 -15.37
N ILE A 159 5.20 -11.33 -15.76
CA ILE A 159 4.15 -12.34 -15.95
C ILE A 159 3.43 -12.67 -14.62
N GLU A 160 4.18 -12.77 -13.52
CA GLU A 160 3.59 -13.03 -12.20
C GLU A 160 2.83 -11.79 -11.71
N SER A 161 3.37 -10.59 -11.94
CA SER A 161 2.68 -9.32 -11.69
C SER A 161 1.34 -9.22 -12.40
N ILE A 162 1.28 -9.57 -13.69
CA ILE A 162 0.02 -9.60 -14.45
C ILE A 162 -0.97 -10.65 -13.91
N SER A 163 -0.48 -11.78 -13.42
CA SER A 163 -1.33 -12.79 -12.77
C SER A 163 -1.98 -12.24 -11.50
N TRP A 164 -1.26 -11.43 -10.73
CA TRP A 164 -1.80 -10.70 -9.59
C TRP A 164 -2.80 -9.61 -10.00
N LEU A 165 -2.53 -8.84 -11.06
CA LEU A 165 -3.52 -7.88 -11.59
C LEU A 165 -4.82 -8.57 -12.00
N ALA A 166 -4.73 -9.73 -12.65
CA ALA A 166 -5.89 -10.51 -13.08
C ALA A 166 -6.70 -11.06 -11.89
N ALA A 167 -6.07 -11.25 -10.72
CA ALA A 167 -6.74 -11.69 -9.50
C ALA A 167 -7.58 -10.58 -8.83
N ILE A 168 -7.36 -9.31 -9.19
CA ILE A 168 -8.12 -8.18 -8.64
C ILE A 168 -9.54 -8.18 -9.23
N GLU A 169 -10.53 -8.31 -8.36
CA GLU A 169 -11.93 -8.41 -8.72
C GLU A 169 -12.52 -7.04 -9.09
N SER A 170 -12.17 -6.00 -8.33
CA SER A 170 -12.62 -4.62 -8.58
C SER A 170 -11.91 -4.02 -9.80
N THR A 171 -12.69 -3.61 -10.82
CA THR A 171 -12.14 -2.96 -12.02
C THR A 171 -11.35 -1.70 -11.67
N GLY A 172 -11.86 -0.85 -10.77
CA GLY A 172 -11.18 0.38 -10.38
C GLY A 172 -9.83 0.11 -9.71
N ASP A 173 -9.80 -0.84 -8.77
CA ASP A 173 -8.57 -1.21 -8.07
C ASP A 173 -7.56 -1.89 -9.02
N ARG A 174 -8.05 -2.62 -10.03
CA ARG A 174 -7.18 -3.21 -11.06
C ARG A 174 -6.47 -2.17 -11.90
N TYR A 175 -7.18 -1.12 -12.33
CA TYR A 175 -6.55 -0.01 -13.06
C TYR A 175 -5.55 0.73 -12.17
N GLN A 176 -5.88 0.98 -10.90
CA GLN A 176 -4.94 1.61 -9.97
C GLN A 176 -3.67 0.76 -9.76
N ALA A 177 -3.83 -0.55 -9.55
CA ALA A 177 -2.70 -1.46 -9.39
C ALA A 177 -1.84 -1.55 -10.67
N TYR A 178 -2.45 -1.46 -11.85
CA TYR A 178 -1.73 -1.36 -13.11
C TYR A 178 -0.87 -0.09 -13.18
N TYR A 179 -1.41 1.06 -12.76
CA TYR A 179 -0.65 2.32 -12.72
C TYR A 179 0.50 2.27 -11.70
N ASP A 180 0.25 1.72 -10.52
CA ASP A 180 1.28 1.54 -9.50
C ASP A 180 2.40 0.61 -10.00
N SER A 181 2.04 -0.42 -10.78
CA SER A 181 2.99 -1.35 -11.40
C SER A 181 3.84 -0.68 -12.49
N LEU A 182 3.23 0.14 -13.36
CA LEU A 182 3.97 0.95 -14.34
C LEU A 182 4.93 1.93 -13.65
N TYR A 183 4.50 2.54 -12.54
CA TYR A 183 5.36 3.42 -11.76
C TYR A 183 6.57 2.65 -11.17
N GLU A 184 6.37 1.43 -10.68
CA GLU A 184 7.45 0.59 -10.15
C GLU A 184 8.44 0.11 -11.23
N ILE A 185 7.95 -0.18 -12.45
CA ILE A 185 8.81 -0.41 -13.63
C ILE A 185 9.63 0.86 -13.90
N GLY A 186 8.99 2.02 -13.79
CA GLY A 186 9.59 3.33 -13.98
C GLY A 186 9.98 3.59 -15.43
N HIS A 187 10.97 4.47 -15.60
CA HIS A 187 11.47 4.89 -16.92
C HIS A 187 12.88 4.36 -17.21
N ASP A 188 13.18 3.16 -16.72
CA ASP A 188 14.48 2.52 -16.94
C ASP A 188 14.59 1.90 -18.34
N ASP A 189 13.47 1.38 -18.88
CA ASP A 189 13.41 0.71 -20.17
C ASP A 189 12.02 0.88 -20.82
N PHE A 190 11.99 1.48 -22.01
CA PHE A 190 10.74 1.78 -22.72
C PHE A 190 10.02 0.49 -23.15
N GLU A 191 10.80 -0.46 -23.65
CA GLU A 191 10.30 -1.75 -24.13
C GLU A 191 9.58 -2.51 -23.01
N SER A 192 10.14 -2.52 -21.79
CA SER A 192 9.51 -3.14 -20.62
C SER A 192 8.13 -2.55 -20.29
N SER A 193 7.94 -1.22 -20.38
CA SER A 193 6.63 -0.60 -20.14
C SER A 193 5.59 -0.99 -21.21
N VAL A 194 6.01 -1.07 -22.47
CA VAL A 194 5.15 -1.46 -23.59
C VAL A 194 4.78 -2.95 -23.49
N GLU A 195 5.76 -3.82 -23.24
CA GLU A 195 5.54 -5.26 -23.04
C GLU A 195 4.60 -5.50 -21.85
N PHE A 196 4.76 -4.75 -20.76
CA PHE A 196 3.85 -4.84 -19.62
C PHE A 196 2.42 -4.44 -20.00
N ALA A 197 2.23 -3.37 -20.78
CA ALA A 197 0.90 -2.96 -21.28
C ALA A 197 0.26 -4.03 -22.19
N GLU A 198 1.05 -4.68 -23.04
CA GLU A 198 0.62 -5.79 -23.89
C GLU A 198 0.13 -6.99 -23.07
N LEU A 199 0.92 -7.39 -22.07
CA LEU A 199 0.57 -8.50 -21.18
C LEU A 199 -0.66 -8.16 -20.33
N ALA A 200 -0.75 -6.93 -19.82
CA ALA A 200 -1.86 -6.47 -18.99
C ALA A 200 -3.19 -6.46 -19.76
N ASN A 201 -3.19 -5.96 -21.00
CA ASN A 201 -4.36 -6.01 -21.88
C ASN A 201 -4.79 -7.46 -22.19
N SER A 202 -3.84 -8.36 -22.44
CA SER A 202 -4.16 -9.73 -22.86
C SER A 202 -4.60 -10.66 -21.73
N ALA A 203 -4.03 -10.52 -20.52
CA ALA A 203 -4.23 -11.48 -19.44
C ALA A 203 -4.97 -10.91 -18.21
N ALA A 204 -4.99 -9.59 -18.01
CA ALA A 204 -5.72 -8.95 -16.91
C ALA A 204 -7.01 -8.23 -17.35
N ASP A 205 -7.43 -8.41 -18.60
CA ASP A 205 -8.67 -7.85 -19.18
C ASP A 205 -8.76 -6.32 -19.00
N LEU A 206 -7.61 -5.65 -19.09
CA LEU A 206 -7.53 -4.20 -19.15
C LEU A 206 -7.86 -3.74 -20.57
N ASP A 207 -8.58 -2.63 -20.69
CA ASP A 207 -8.86 -2.05 -22.00
C ASP A 207 -7.55 -1.68 -22.71
N ARG A 208 -7.41 -2.14 -23.95
CA ARG A 208 -6.18 -1.97 -24.75
C ARG A 208 -5.79 -0.50 -24.85
N GLU A 209 -6.72 0.36 -25.22
CA GLU A 209 -6.44 1.78 -25.43
C GLU A 209 -5.95 2.42 -24.12
N THR A 210 -6.58 2.10 -23.00
CA THR A 210 -6.18 2.60 -21.68
C THR A 210 -4.82 2.06 -21.26
N ALA A 211 -4.57 0.75 -21.36
CA ALA A 211 -3.30 0.15 -20.95
C ALA A 211 -2.11 0.80 -21.67
N PHE A 212 -2.18 0.87 -23.00
CA PHE A 212 -1.11 1.44 -23.81
C PHE A 212 -0.99 2.96 -23.66
N PHE A 213 -2.11 3.68 -23.56
CA PHE A 213 -2.05 5.14 -23.43
C PHE A 213 -1.29 5.54 -22.16
N GLU A 214 -1.56 4.88 -21.05
CA GLU A 214 -0.98 5.23 -19.75
C GLU A 214 0.51 4.87 -19.71
N ALA A 215 0.89 3.72 -20.28
CA ALA A 215 2.29 3.36 -20.46
C ALA A 215 3.03 4.42 -21.30
N LEU A 216 2.52 4.78 -22.47
CA LEU A 216 3.16 5.72 -23.39
C LEU A 216 3.13 7.18 -22.89
N GLN A 217 2.05 7.60 -22.24
CA GLN A 217 1.91 8.98 -21.75
C GLN A 217 3.02 9.32 -20.76
N SER A 218 3.35 8.40 -19.85
CA SER A 218 4.41 8.62 -18.86
C SER A 218 5.78 8.86 -19.52
N TRP A 219 6.05 8.23 -20.66
CA TRP A 219 7.29 8.35 -21.42
C TRP A 219 7.41 9.64 -22.25
N THR A 220 6.31 10.36 -22.50
CA THR A 220 6.36 11.60 -23.29
C THR A 220 7.24 12.69 -22.67
N LEU A 221 7.40 12.68 -21.35
CA LEU A 221 8.26 13.61 -20.62
C LEU A 221 9.72 13.13 -20.54
N VAL A 222 9.98 11.85 -20.84
CA VAL A 222 11.29 11.22 -20.69
C VAL A 222 11.98 11.07 -22.04
N ASP A 223 11.31 10.45 -23.01
CA ASP A 223 11.80 10.26 -24.37
C ASP A 223 10.63 10.37 -25.38
N PRO A 224 10.25 11.62 -25.75
CA PRO A 224 9.14 11.86 -26.67
C PRO A 224 9.38 11.29 -28.07
N GLU A 225 10.63 11.23 -28.54
CA GLU A 225 10.97 10.68 -29.86
C GLU A 225 10.78 9.16 -29.90
N ARG A 226 11.07 8.46 -28.78
CA ARG A 226 10.80 7.02 -28.66
C ARG A 226 9.31 6.73 -28.72
N VAL A 227 8.49 7.50 -27.99
CA VAL A 227 7.03 7.38 -28.03
C VAL A 227 6.50 7.64 -29.44
N LYS A 228 6.97 8.71 -30.10
CA LYS A 228 6.60 9.04 -31.47
C LYS A 228 6.96 7.93 -32.44
N THR A 229 8.20 7.44 -32.38
CA THR A 229 8.67 6.33 -33.23
C THR A 229 7.81 5.09 -33.05
N TYR A 230 7.47 4.73 -31.80
CA TYR A 230 6.60 3.60 -31.50
C TYR A 230 5.20 3.80 -32.11
N LEU A 231 4.58 4.95 -31.86
CA LEU A 231 3.25 5.28 -32.41
C LEU A 231 3.24 5.32 -33.95
N ASP A 232 4.30 5.77 -34.60
CA ASP A 232 4.40 5.84 -36.06
C ASP A 232 4.66 4.47 -36.69
N SER A 233 5.25 3.54 -35.93
CA SER A 233 5.51 2.17 -36.37
C SER A 233 4.35 1.20 -36.16
N SER A 234 3.36 1.58 -35.34
CA SER A 234 2.25 0.71 -34.95
C SER A 234 0.93 1.12 -35.65
N ASP A 235 0.36 0.19 -36.40
CA ASP A 235 -0.97 0.35 -37.01
C ASP A 235 -2.12 0.23 -35.98
N ASP A 236 -1.83 -0.29 -34.79
CA ASP A 236 -2.84 -0.62 -33.78
C ASP A 236 -3.57 0.61 -33.19
N PHE A 237 -3.03 1.82 -33.40
CA PHE A 237 -3.52 3.05 -32.77
C PHE A 237 -4.04 4.10 -33.76
N VAL A 238 -4.07 3.77 -35.06
CA VAL A 238 -4.37 4.74 -36.14
C VAL A 238 -5.77 5.34 -36.01
N ASP A 239 -6.75 4.56 -35.54
CA ASP A 239 -8.14 5.01 -35.40
C ASP A 239 -8.45 5.66 -34.03
N SER A 240 -7.51 5.64 -33.09
CA SER A 240 -7.72 6.22 -31.75
C SER A 240 -7.48 7.74 -31.76
N GLN A 241 -8.50 8.48 -31.34
CA GLN A 241 -8.35 9.93 -31.11
C GLN A 241 -7.38 10.25 -29.98
N ARG A 242 -7.30 9.37 -28.96
CA ARG A 242 -6.43 9.57 -27.78
C ARG A 242 -4.95 9.49 -28.18
N PHE A 243 -4.58 8.50 -29.00
CA PHE A 243 -3.22 8.37 -29.53
C PHE A 243 -2.91 9.39 -30.62
N ALA A 244 -3.88 9.82 -31.42
CA ALA A 244 -3.70 10.93 -32.35
C ALA A 244 -3.36 12.25 -31.63
N GLN A 245 -4.04 12.54 -30.52
CA GLN A 245 -3.73 13.68 -29.66
C GLN A 245 -2.34 13.55 -29.04
N LEU A 246 -2.00 12.38 -28.50
CA LEU A 246 -0.68 12.11 -27.95
C LEU A 246 0.42 12.36 -28.99
N ARG A 247 0.26 11.83 -30.21
CA ARG A 247 1.20 12.03 -31.33
C ARG A 247 1.35 13.51 -31.69
N SER A 248 0.24 14.25 -31.78
CA SER A 248 0.27 15.69 -32.10
C SER A 248 0.96 16.55 -31.04
N GLY A 249 0.95 16.12 -29.78
CA GLY A 249 1.65 16.81 -28.68
C GLY A 249 3.16 16.60 -28.67
N LEU A 250 3.69 15.72 -29.53
CA LEU A 250 5.11 15.40 -29.66
C LEU A 250 5.76 16.08 -30.88
N GLU A 251 5.02 16.90 -31.64
CA GLU A 251 5.50 17.72 -32.77
C GLU A 251 5.90 19.13 -32.33
#